data_AF-A0A847ND30-F1
#
_entry.id   AF-A0A847ND30-F1
#
_cell.length_a   1.000
_cell.length_b   1.000
_cell.length_c   1.000
_cell.angle_alpha   90.00
_cell.angle_beta   90.00
_cell.angle_gamma   90.00
#
_symmetry.space_group_name_H-M   'P 1'
#
loop_
_entity.id
_entity.type
_entity.pdbx_description
1 polymer ?
#
loop_
_entity_poly.entity_id
_entity_poly.type
_entity_poly.pdbx_seq_one_letter_code
_entity_poly.pdbx_strand_id
1 'polypeptide(L)'
;MKKNKKVIIFTLILVLLLPISNIYANEESIVPSTPVLTPDITDQTDKAVTVTISNWDTADTKEYKIDNGSWQEYTGPVILTSNATIYARGTTPLGTVSDIASLKITNIRRLLSKTEVSGQASLTVKIVIYDINNNVVGCGSGFIVSSDGLVATNYHIIDMAPRIEVITTNNETYAVTGVSAYDKKLDLAVLKLENAKNLPTVILGDSDSLQLGDDIVAIGYPLGLPITVSFGNVSSLNIPGTLYRTGQKDIQITAPISSGSSGGPLINMYGDVVGINYSYIENAQNINYSIPVNELKPMLASASIKKLPDIVKKVYPSMNYAQLEKYIFFNYPDKKSGDYTFSFTNIVIIDSGNQPDVVGVYLDLNSSKYAEILLAELEGNKKEVEKWIDEIYSKVKAIDPHKDIYVHVALYWSFYTRPQGYTNQEAYYNPNTKMWEIYKVKLKYGYKNNKPDITWYK
;
A
#
# COMPACT_ATOMS: atom_id res chain seq x y z
N MET A 1 127.45 22.39 7.12
CA MET A 1 128.10 21.05 7.06
C MET A 1 127.21 20.04 7.79
N LYS A 2 127.08 18.83 7.21
CA LYS A 2 126.44 17.58 7.72
C LYS A 2 124.92 17.61 8.05
N LYS A 3 124.13 17.09 7.11
CA LYS A 3 122.76 16.58 7.30
C LYS A 3 122.83 15.09 7.69
N ASN A 4 122.21 14.73 8.82
CA ASN A 4 121.85 13.34 9.14
C ASN A 4 120.53 13.00 8.45
N LYS A 5 120.52 12.04 7.53
CA LYS A 5 119.30 11.44 6.99
C LYS A 5 119.07 10.09 7.67
N LYS A 6 117.91 9.96 8.34
CA LYS A 6 117.36 8.70 8.83
C LYS A 6 116.79 7.91 7.65
N VAL A 7 117.08 6.61 7.63
CA VAL A 7 116.53 5.61 6.71
C VAL A 7 115.17 5.16 7.27
N ILE A 8 114.12 5.19 6.44
CA ILE A 8 112.80 4.65 6.75
C ILE A 8 112.57 3.46 5.80
N ILE A 9 112.27 2.30 6.37
CA ILE A 9 111.95 1.06 5.68
C ILE A 9 110.48 1.14 5.24
N PHE A 10 110.22 1.05 3.94
CA PHE A 10 108.87 0.87 3.39
C PHE A 10 108.52 -0.62 3.37
N THR A 11 107.46 -0.99 4.08
CA THR A 11 106.83 -2.31 3.97
C THR A 11 105.72 -2.20 2.92
N LEU A 12 105.84 -2.95 1.83
CA LEU A 12 104.85 -2.99 0.76
C LEU A 12 103.77 -4.03 1.14
N ILE A 13 102.57 -3.56 1.50
CA ILE A 13 101.40 -4.43 1.68
C ILE A 13 100.63 -4.46 0.35
N LEU A 14 100.60 -5.63 -0.27
CA LEU A 14 99.84 -5.94 -1.46
C LEU A 14 98.34 -6.01 -1.09
N VAL A 15 97.56 -4.98 -1.41
CA VAL A 15 96.09 -5.03 -1.32
C VAL A 15 95.57 -5.74 -2.56
N LEU A 16 95.07 -6.96 -2.39
CA LEU A 16 94.28 -7.65 -3.41
C LEU A 16 92.99 -6.86 -3.67
N LEU A 17 92.93 -6.18 -4.82
CA LEU A 17 91.70 -5.71 -5.43
C LEU A 17 90.93 -6.93 -5.96
N LEU A 18 89.99 -7.46 -5.17
CA LEU A 18 88.93 -8.30 -5.71
C LEU A 18 87.98 -7.40 -6.51
N PRO A 19 87.48 -7.85 -7.68
CA PRO A 19 86.52 -7.08 -8.46
C PRO A 19 85.21 -6.99 -7.67
N ILE A 20 84.77 -5.75 -7.41
CA ILE A 20 83.41 -5.46 -6.95
C ILE A 20 82.49 -5.67 -8.14
N SER A 21 82.18 -6.92 -8.44
CA SER A 21 81.17 -7.29 -9.43
C SER A 21 80.62 -8.65 -9.00
N ASN A 22 79.36 -8.64 -8.55
CA ASN A 22 78.55 -9.77 -8.09
C ASN A 22 78.46 -10.00 -6.56
N ILE A 23 78.19 -8.93 -5.80
CA ILE A 23 77.28 -9.04 -4.65
C ILE A 23 76.03 -8.19 -4.97
N TYR A 24 75.39 -8.49 -6.10
CA TYR A 24 73.95 -8.39 -6.16
C TYR A 24 73.51 -9.83 -5.93
N ALA A 25 73.13 -10.15 -4.70
CA ALA A 25 72.23 -11.27 -4.53
C ALA A 25 71.08 -11.02 -5.52
N ASN A 26 70.70 -12.03 -6.28
CA ASN A 26 69.37 -12.05 -6.87
C ASN A 26 68.40 -11.98 -5.68
N GLU A 27 68.09 -10.77 -5.21
CA GLU A 27 66.85 -10.55 -4.48
C GLU A 27 65.77 -10.82 -5.53
N GLU A 28 65.32 -12.07 -5.57
CA GLU A 28 64.04 -12.38 -6.21
C GLU A 28 63.07 -11.31 -5.74
N SER A 29 62.42 -10.64 -6.68
CA SER A 29 61.37 -9.67 -6.39
C SER A 29 60.27 -10.42 -5.64
N ILE A 30 60.35 -10.42 -4.32
CA ILE A 30 59.35 -11.04 -3.45
C ILE A 30 58.11 -10.17 -3.62
N VAL A 31 57.13 -10.70 -4.36
CA VAL A 31 55.82 -10.09 -4.44
C VAL A 31 55.24 -10.06 -3.02
N PRO A 32 54.93 -8.88 -2.46
CA PRO A 32 54.39 -8.80 -1.12
C PRO A 32 53.02 -9.49 -1.07
N SER A 33 52.68 -10.07 0.07
CA SER A 33 51.40 -10.73 0.26
C SER A 33 50.21 -9.81 -0.03
N THR A 34 49.13 -10.39 -0.53
CA THR A 34 47.84 -9.71 -0.62
C THR A 34 47.40 -9.23 0.77
N PRO A 35 47.08 -7.94 0.95
CA PRO A 35 46.60 -7.43 2.23
C PRO A 35 45.30 -8.10 2.70
N VAL A 36 45.06 -8.14 4.01
CA VAL A 36 43.83 -8.70 4.59
C VAL A 36 43.02 -7.59 5.23
N LEU A 37 41.79 -7.39 4.77
CA LEU A 37 40.85 -6.39 5.27
C LEU A 37 39.85 -7.05 6.22
N THR A 38 39.75 -6.55 7.45
CA THR A 38 38.87 -7.09 8.49
C THR A 38 37.98 -5.98 9.06
N PRO A 39 36.65 -6.05 8.88
CA PRO A 39 35.72 -5.12 9.52
C PRO A 39 35.50 -5.49 10.99
N ASP A 40 35.27 -4.50 11.84
CA ASP A 40 34.89 -4.68 13.24
C ASP A 40 33.42 -5.12 13.41
N ILE A 41 32.52 -4.63 12.56
CA ILE A 41 31.08 -4.90 12.57
C ILE A 41 30.67 -5.50 11.23
N THR A 42 30.04 -6.67 11.27
CA THR A 42 29.53 -7.39 10.08
C THR A 42 28.00 -7.42 10.01
N ASP A 43 27.32 -7.33 11.14
CA ASP A 43 25.88 -7.18 11.21
C ASP A 43 25.42 -5.78 10.75
N GLN A 44 24.14 -5.65 10.41
CA GLN A 44 23.55 -4.35 10.03
C GLN A 44 23.72 -3.33 11.16
N THR A 45 24.23 -2.13 10.83
CA THR A 45 24.61 -1.12 11.82
C THR A 45 24.33 0.30 11.31
N ASP A 46 24.01 1.21 12.22
CA ASP A 46 23.94 2.65 11.99
C ASP A 46 25.24 3.39 12.38
N LYS A 47 26.17 2.67 12.99
CA LYS A 47 27.49 3.16 13.39
C LYS A 47 28.48 3.05 12.23
N ALA A 48 29.56 3.80 12.34
CA ALA A 48 30.69 3.65 11.44
C ALA A 48 31.30 2.25 11.57
N VAL A 49 31.67 1.65 10.44
CA VAL A 49 32.43 0.39 10.38
C VAL A 49 33.91 0.73 10.28
N THR A 50 34.71 0.14 11.16
CA THR A 50 36.16 0.29 11.16
C THR A 50 36.78 -0.92 10.47
N VAL A 51 37.54 -0.69 9.41
CA VAL A 51 38.25 -1.74 8.68
C VAL A 51 39.74 -1.66 8.99
N THR A 52 40.23 -2.72 9.62
CA THR A 52 41.67 -2.92 9.86
C THR A 52 42.28 -3.64 8.67
N ILE A 53 43.37 -3.10 8.14
CA ILE A 53 44.13 -3.72 7.06
C ILE A 53 45.44 -4.25 7.62
N SER A 54 45.71 -5.53 7.38
CA SER A 54 46.84 -6.28 7.90
C SER A 54 47.51 -7.10 6.78
N ASN A 55 48.47 -7.95 7.13
CA ASN A 55 49.22 -8.80 6.18
C ASN A 55 50.03 -7.99 5.15
N TRP A 56 50.89 -7.11 5.67
CA TRP A 56 51.69 -6.18 4.86
C TRP A 56 53.08 -6.71 4.47
N ASP A 57 53.50 -7.88 4.96
CA ASP A 57 54.81 -8.52 4.70
C ASP A 57 55.99 -7.54 4.49
N THR A 58 56.62 -7.58 3.32
CA THR A 58 57.79 -6.78 2.92
C THR A 58 57.42 -5.41 2.33
N ALA A 59 56.14 -5.01 2.42
CA ALA A 59 55.69 -3.74 1.87
C ALA A 59 56.17 -2.56 2.74
N ASP A 60 56.88 -1.65 2.08
CA ASP A 60 57.36 -0.40 2.68
C ASP A 60 56.30 0.70 2.54
N THR A 61 55.65 0.77 1.37
CA THR A 61 54.48 1.62 1.14
C THR A 61 53.20 0.80 1.27
N LYS A 62 52.28 1.24 2.13
CA LYS A 62 50.99 0.60 2.38
C LYS A 62 49.91 1.55 1.92
N GLU A 63 49.05 1.11 1.01
CA GLU A 63 48.04 2.00 0.44
C GLU A 63 46.65 1.38 0.47
N TYR A 64 45.65 2.24 0.55
CA TYR A 64 44.26 1.88 0.35
C TYR A 64 43.53 2.94 -0.48
N LYS A 65 42.38 2.58 -1.03
CA LYS A 65 41.43 3.53 -1.62
C LYS A 65 40.01 3.07 -1.35
N ILE A 66 39.08 4.02 -1.42
CA ILE A 66 37.64 3.77 -1.26
C ILE A 66 36.97 4.00 -2.61
N ASP A 67 36.20 3.01 -3.07
CA ASP A 67 35.53 2.96 -4.36
C ASP A 67 36.47 3.37 -5.52
N ASN A 68 36.11 4.42 -6.26
CA ASN A 68 36.88 4.95 -7.39
C ASN A 68 37.81 6.10 -6.98
N GLY A 69 38.03 6.31 -5.67
CA GLY A 69 38.92 7.33 -5.15
C GLY A 69 40.40 7.06 -5.45
N SER A 70 41.23 8.05 -5.10
CA SER A 70 42.69 7.95 -5.21
C SER A 70 43.28 7.04 -4.12
N TRP A 71 44.42 6.41 -4.43
CA TRP A 71 45.22 5.71 -3.42
C TRP A 71 45.75 6.68 -2.37
N GLN A 72 45.68 6.26 -1.12
CA GLN A 72 46.11 6.98 0.08
C GLN A 72 46.99 6.08 0.92
N GLU A 73 47.96 6.66 1.62
CA GLU A 73 48.81 5.93 2.56
C GLU A 73 47.98 5.41 3.75
N TYR A 74 48.18 4.15 4.10
CA TYR A 74 47.55 3.50 5.23
C TYR A 74 48.33 3.82 6.52
N THR A 75 47.79 4.74 7.32
CA THR A 75 48.37 5.18 8.60
C THR A 75 47.62 4.66 9.83
N GLY A 76 46.46 4.02 9.63
CA GLY A 76 45.62 3.46 10.67
C GLY A 76 44.31 2.90 10.10
N PRO A 77 43.45 2.30 10.95
CA PRO A 77 42.19 1.70 10.49
C PRO A 77 41.31 2.67 9.70
N VAL A 78 40.65 2.17 8.66
CA VAL A 78 39.80 2.94 7.75
C VAL A 78 38.39 3.00 8.33
N ILE A 79 37.85 4.20 8.55
CA ILE A 79 36.52 4.41 9.12
C ILE A 79 35.53 4.72 7.99
N LEU A 80 34.49 3.90 7.85
CA LEU A 80 33.42 4.10 6.87
C LEU A 80 32.12 4.50 7.58
N THR A 81 31.50 5.59 7.11
CA THR A 81 30.17 6.06 7.56
C THR A 81 29.06 5.75 6.56
N SER A 82 29.40 5.11 5.44
CA SER A 82 28.48 4.66 4.40
C SER A 82 29.02 3.42 3.70
N ASN A 83 28.12 2.65 3.08
CA ASN A 83 28.48 1.49 2.26
C ASN A 83 29.44 1.89 1.14
N ALA A 84 30.55 1.16 1.04
CA ALA A 84 31.62 1.42 0.10
C ALA A 84 32.48 0.16 -0.10
N THR A 85 33.31 0.15 -1.13
CA THR A 85 34.32 -0.90 -1.34
C THR A 85 35.70 -0.35 -1.02
N ILE A 86 36.41 -0.99 -0.10
CA ILE A 86 37.81 -0.67 0.20
C ILE A 86 38.69 -1.57 -0.66
N TYR A 87 39.73 -0.98 -1.25
CA TYR A 87 40.80 -1.69 -1.92
C TYR A 87 42.12 -1.43 -1.19
N ALA A 88 43.00 -2.42 -1.11
CA ALA A 88 44.29 -2.30 -0.44
C ALA A 88 45.40 -2.98 -1.25
N ARG A 89 46.60 -2.39 -1.22
CA ARG A 89 47.81 -2.96 -1.84
C ARG A 89 49.07 -2.55 -1.08
N GLY A 90 50.09 -3.42 -1.09
CA GLY A 90 51.42 -3.13 -0.58
C GLY A 90 52.43 -2.97 -1.71
N THR A 91 53.41 -2.09 -1.54
CA THR A 91 54.54 -1.91 -2.48
C THR A 91 55.87 -2.06 -1.76
N THR A 92 56.78 -2.88 -2.31
CA THR A 92 58.13 -3.07 -1.77
C THR A 92 59.04 -1.88 -2.08
N PRO A 93 60.21 -1.74 -1.42
CA PRO A 93 61.19 -0.70 -1.76
C PRO A 93 61.66 -0.72 -3.23
N LEU A 94 61.61 -1.88 -3.88
CA LEU A 94 61.97 -2.07 -5.30
C LEU A 94 60.80 -1.77 -6.26
N GLY A 95 59.65 -1.31 -5.74
CA GLY A 95 58.47 -0.94 -6.53
C GLY A 95 57.58 -2.11 -6.96
N THR A 96 57.78 -3.31 -6.41
CA THR A 96 56.92 -4.48 -6.69
C THR A 96 55.63 -4.36 -5.89
N VAL A 97 54.47 -4.49 -6.56
CA VAL A 97 53.14 -4.30 -5.97
C VAL A 97 52.49 -5.66 -5.71
N SER A 98 51.79 -5.81 -4.57
CA SER A 98 50.98 -6.99 -4.26
C SER A 98 49.76 -7.10 -5.18
N ASP A 99 49.09 -8.25 -5.16
CA ASP A 99 47.69 -8.30 -5.61
C ASP A 99 46.83 -7.33 -4.79
N ILE A 100 45.78 -6.79 -5.42
CA ILE A 100 44.86 -5.85 -4.77
C ILE A 100 43.82 -6.64 -3.99
N ALA A 101 43.80 -6.44 -2.68
CA ALA A 101 42.75 -6.94 -1.81
C ALA A 101 41.52 -6.03 -1.89
N SER A 102 40.32 -6.58 -1.74
CA SER A 102 39.08 -5.80 -1.75
C SER A 102 38.09 -6.28 -0.69
N LEU A 103 37.40 -5.36 -0.03
CA LEU A 103 36.30 -5.64 0.90
C LEU A 103 35.13 -4.69 0.63
N LYS A 104 33.95 -5.25 0.37
CA LYS A 104 32.72 -4.47 0.19
C LYS A 104 31.93 -4.40 1.48
N ILE A 105 31.75 -3.20 2.01
CA ILE A 105 30.89 -2.90 3.15
C ILE A 105 29.49 -2.56 2.65
N THR A 106 28.49 -3.31 3.11
CA THR A 106 27.08 -3.19 2.70
C THR A 106 26.10 -3.10 3.87
N ASN A 107 26.60 -3.19 5.09
CA ASN A 107 25.83 -3.30 6.32
C ASN A 107 25.61 -1.96 7.04
N ILE A 108 26.11 -0.83 6.52
CA ILE A 108 25.90 0.48 7.13
C ILE A 108 24.59 1.08 6.63
N ARG A 109 23.62 1.23 7.53
CA ARG A 109 22.40 2.01 7.31
C ARG A 109 22.54 3.35 8.00
N ARG A 110 22.87 4.38 7.21
CA ARG A 110 22.96 5.74 7.71
C ARG A 110 21.58 6.30 8.04
N LEU A 111 21.48 7.03 9.15
CA LEU A 111 20.34 7.91 9.44
C LEU A 111 20.27 9.05 8.42
N LEU A 112 19.13 9.14 7.75
CA LEU A 112 18.79 10.21 6.83
C LEU A 112 18.46 11.48 7.63
N SER A 113 18.85 12.62 7.07
CA SER A 113 18.38 13.92 7.56
C SER A 113 16.87 14.08 7.33
N LYS A 114 16.24 14.99 8.06
CA LYS A 114 14.81 15.30 7.88
C LYS A 114 14.45 15.64 6.42
N THR A 115 15.30 16.38 5.73
CA THR A 115 15.13 16.72 4.32
C THR A 115 15.20 15.49 3.41
N GLU A 116 16.15 14.58 3.66
CA GLU A 116 16.28 13.34 2.89
C GLU A 116 15.09 12.40 3.10
N VAL A 117 14.63 12.23 4.34
CA VAL A 117 13.42 11.43 4.63
C VAL A 117 12.19 12.09 4.01
N SER A 118 12.10 13.42 3.98
CA SER A 118 10.98 14.13 3.35
C SER A 118 10.91 13.87 1.84
N GLY A 119 12.04 13.56 1.19
CA GLY A 119 12.07 13.12 -0.21
C GLY A 119 11.26 11.85 -0.48
N GLN A 120 11.03 11.02 0.55
CA GLN A 120 10.19 9.81 0.47
C GLN A 120 8.69 10.15 0.27
N ALA A 121 8.29 11.42 0.40
CA ALA A 121 6.94 11.86 0.08
C ALA A 121 6.55 11.54 -1.36
N SER A 122 7.51 11.49 -2.28
CA SER A 122 7.31 11.08 -3.68
C SER A 122 6.76 9.66 -3.85
N LEU A 123 6.86 8.80 -2.84
CA LEU A 123 6.38 7.41 -2.84
C LEU A 123 4.99 7.24 -2.22
N THR A 124 4.41 8.34 -1.71
CA THR A 124 3.05 8.37 -1.16
C THR A 124 2.07 8.76 -2.26
N VAL A 125 0.90 8.14 -2.25
CA VAL A 125 -0.15 8.38 -3.23
C VAL A 125 -1.42 8.89 -2.56
N LYS A 126 -2.17 9.72 -3.27
CA LYS A 126 -3.51 10.16 -2.87
C LYS A 126 -4.52 9.16 -3.37
N ILE A 127 -5.40 8.70 -2.49
CA ILE A 127 -6.52 7.85 -2.84
C ILE A 127 -7.77 8.71 -2.90
N VAL A 128 -8.49 8.69 -4.01
CA VAL A 128 -9.72 9.44 -4.20
C VAL A 128 -10.89 8.47 -4.31
N ILE A 129 -11.89 8.67 -3.47
CA ILE A 129 -13.08 7.83 -3.40
C ILE A 129 -14.21 8.53 -4.13
N TYR A 130 -14.82 7.80 -5.06
CA TYR A 130 -15.95 8.28 -5.85
C TYR A 130 -17.22 7.54 -5.45
N ASP A 131 -18.32 8.27 -5.35
CA ASP A 131 -19.63 7.65 -5.32
C ASP A 131 -20.03 7.11 -6.71
N ILE A 132 -21.17 6.44 -6.74
CA ILE A 132 -21.88 5.95 -7.92
C ILE A 132 -22.22 7.01 -8.97
N ASN A 133 -22.21 8.30 -8.63
CA ASN A 133 -22.44 9.40 -9.56
C ASN A 133 -21.13 9.98 -10.12
N ASN A 134 -19.98 9.44 -9.74
CA ASN A 134 -18.64 10.00 -9.95
C ASN A 134 -18.39 11.33 -9.22
N ASN A 135 -19.11 11.61 -8.14
CA ASN A 135 -18.74 12.68 -7.22
C ASN A 135 -17.64 12.20 -6.28
N VAL A 136 -16.68 13.07 -5.98
CA VAL A 136 -15.70 12.80 -4.93
C VAL A 136 -16.41 12.85 -3.58
N VAL A 137 -16.36 11.76 -2.82
CA VAL A 137 -17.00 11.64 -1.50
C VAL A 137 -16.02 11.42 -0.37
N GLY A 138 -14.76 11.17 -0.70
CA GLY A 138 -13.71 11.00 0.29
C GLY A 138 -12.34 10.94 -0.33
N CYS A 139 -11.34 11.01 0.53
CA CYS A 139 -9.96 10.82 0.17
C CYS A 139 -9.18 10.17 1.31
N GLY A 140 -8.08 9.54 0.95
CA GLY A 140 -7.12 8.96 1.86
C GLY A 140 -5.72 9.00 1.26
N SER A 141 -4.81 8.30 1.91
CA SER A 141 -3.43 8.15 1.49
C SER A 141 -3.10 6.67 1.30
N GLY A 142 -2.03 6.41 0.57
CA GLY A 142 -1.45 5.09 0.41
C GLY A 142 0.01 5.19 0.05
N PHE A 143 0.68 4.06 -0.11
CA PHE A 143 2.04 4.01 -0.63
C PHE A 143 2.27 2.75 -1.46
N ILE A 144 3.15 2.87 -2.45
CA ILE A 144 3.39 1.82 -3.44
C ILE A 144 4.38 0.80 -2.86
N VAL A 145 3.95 -0.46 -2.77
CA VAL A 145 4.72 -1.58 -2.20
C VAL A 145 5.24 -2.56 -3.25
N SER A 146 4.82 -2.42 -4.50
CA SER A 146 5.33 -3.20 -5.63
C SER A 146 5.35 -2.38 -6.91
N SER A 147 6.38 -2.57 -7.74
CA SER A 147 6.61 -1.82 -8.98
C SER A 147 5.56 -2.11 -10.07
N ASP A 148 4.81 -3.19 -9.92
CA ASP A 148 3.66 -3.55 -10.75
C ASP A 148 2.33 -2.97 -10.23
N GLY A 149 2.36 -2.09 -9.22
CA GLY A 149 1.20 -1.32 -8.76
C GLY A 149 0.40 -1.97 -7.63
N LEU A 150 1.06 -2.59 -6.66
CA LEU A 150 0.42 -2.83 -5.36
C LEU A 150 0.54 -1.58 -4.48
N VAL A 151 -0.57 -1.16 -3.89
CA VAL A 151 -0.66 0.02 -3.01
C VAL A 151 -1.26 -0.39 -1.68
N ALA A 152 -0.56 -0.13 -0.58
CA ALA A 152 -1.09 -0.34 0.76
C ALA A 152 -1.87 0.90 1.24
N THR A 153 -2.97 0.67 1.96
CA THR A 153 -3.81 1.70 2.59
C THR A 153 -4.64 1.09 3.73
N ASN A 154 -5.54 1.88 4.33
CA ASN A 154 -6.49 1.38 5.32
C ASN A 154 -7.75 0.78 4.68
N TYR A 155 -8.35 -0.20 5.37
CA TYR A 155 -9.59 -0.83 4.92
C TYR A 155 -10.77 0.15 4.95
N HIS A 156 -10.90 0.99 5.99
CA HIS A 156 -12.03 1.92 6.11
C HIS A 156 -12.10 2.95 4.97
N ILE A 157 -10.96 3.24 4.30
CA ILE A 157 -10.91 4.08 3.09
C ILE A 157 -11.62 3.41 1.92
N ILE A 158 -11.59 2.08 1.85
CA ILE A 158 -12.15 1.30 0.74
C ILE A 158 -13.53 0.70 1.05
N ASP A 159 -13.92 0.63 2.34
CA ASP A 159 -15.17 0.02 2.84
C ASP A 159 -16.45 0.74 2.34
N MET A 160 -16.30 1.86 1.64
CA MET A 160 -17.40 2.70 1.14
C MET A 160 -17.10 3.25 -0.26
N ALA A 161 -16.31 2.54 -1.06
CA ALA A 161 -15.82 3.06 -2.34
C ALA A 161 -16.37 2.26 -3.53
N PRO A 162 -17.45 2.74 -4.20
CA PRO A 162 -17.92 2.23 -5.49
C PRO A 162 -16.84 2.25 -6.56
N ARG A 163 -15.94 3.24 -6.47
CA ARG A 163 -14.83 3.46 -7.38
C ARG A 163 -13.71 4.19 -6.65
N ILE A 164 -12.48 3.80 -6.95
CA ILE A 164 -11.27 4.40 -6.39
C ILE A 164 -10.34 4.79 -7.55
N GLU A 165 -9.75 5.97 -7.43
CA GLU A 165 -8.56 6.34 -8.20
C GLU A 165 -7.38 6.55 -7.25
N VAL A 166 -6.19 6.25 -7.76
CA VAL A 166 -4.92 6.52 -7.08
C VAL A 166 -4.15 7.56 -7.89
N ILE A 167 -3.77 8.65 -7.24
CA ILE A 167 -3.05 9.77 -7.84
C ILE A 167 -1.67 9.87 -7.19
N THR A 168 -0.62 9.74 -8.00
CA THR A 168 0.77 9.85 -7.58
C THR A 168 1.20 11.32 -7.41
N THR A 169 2.37 11.57 -6.82
CA THR A 169 2.89 12.94 -6.64
C THR A 169 3.22 13.65 -7.96
N ASN A 170 3.47 12.92 -9.05
CA ASN A 170 3.63 13.47 -10.40
C ASN A 170 2.29 13.66 -11.14
N ASN A 171 1.15 13.57 -10.43
CA ASN A 171 -0.22 13.70 -10.95
C ASN A 171 -0.64 12.63 -11.98
N GLU A 172 0.05 11.50 -12.04
CA GLU A 172 -0.45 10.35 -12.79
C GLU A 172 -1.62 9.72 -12.04
N THR A 173 -2.69 9.40 -12.76
CA THR A 173 -3.91 8.83 -12.20
C THR A 173 -4.06 7.40 -12.68
N TYR A 174 -4.22 6.50 -11.72
CA TYR A 174 -4.40 5.07 -11.95
C TYR A 174 -5.78 4.64 -11.48
N ALA A 175 -6.49 3.91 -12.33
CA ALA A 175 -7.67 3.16 -11.92
C ALA A 175 -7.25 1.95 -11.05
N VAL A 176 -8.15 1.52 -10.17
CA VAL A 176 -7.94 0.35 -9.31
C VAL A 176 -8.71 -0.85 -9.90
N THR A 177 -7.98 -1.91 -10.26
CA THR A 177 -8.57 -3.17 -10.76
C THR A 177 -9.32 -3.96 -9.69
N GLY A 178 -8.91 -3.78 -8.43
CA GLY A 178 -9.49 -4.45 -7.29
C GLY A 178 -8.53 -4.41 -6.09
N VAL A 179 -8.80 -5.29 -5.14
CA VAL A 179 -8.09 -5.41 -3.86
C VAL A 179 -7.44 -6.79 -3.81
N SER A 180 -6.11 -6.83 -3.70
CA SER A 180 -5.32 -8.06 -3.63
C SER A 180 -5.44 -8.75 -2.27
N ALA A 181 -5.54 -7.96 -1.21
CA ALA A 181 -5.72 -8.44 0.15
C ALA A 181 -6.41 -7.37 1.01
N TYR A 182 -7.20 -7.78 1.98
CA TYR A 182 -7.73 -6.88 2.99
C TYR A 182 -7.97 -7.64 4.30
N ASP A 183 -7.89 -6.92 5.41
CA ASP A 183 -8.31 -7.40 6.72
C ASP A 183 -9.06 -6.28 7.42
N LYS A 184 -10.35 -6.51 7.66
CA LYS A 184 -11.24 -5.54 8.30
C LYS A 184 -10.89 -5.30 9.77
N LYS A 185 -10.42 -6.33 10.47
CA LYS A 185 -10.05 -6.23 11.89
C LYS A 185 -8.73 -5.48 12.06
N LEU A 186 -7.82 -5.66 11.11
CA LEU A 186 -6.58 -4.91 11.06
C LEU A 186 -6.71 -3.55 10.38
N ASP A 187 -7.87 -3.19 9.84
CA ASP A 187 -8.04 -1.95 9.08
C ASP A 187 -6.97 -1.76 7.97
N LEU A 188 -6.63 -2.83 7.26
CA LEU A 188 -5.63 -2.83 6.19
C LEU A 188 -6.22 -3.32 4.87
N ALA A 189 -5.78 -2.70 3.77
CA ALA A 189 -6.10 -3.10 2.42
C ALA A 189 -4.89 -2.92 1.48
N VAL A 190 -4.81 -3.78 0.47
CA VAL A 190 -3.81 -3.74 -0.60
C VAL A 190 -4.55 -3.64 -1.92
N LEU A 191 -4.49 -2.48 -2.55
CA LEU A 191 -5.08 -2.19 -3.85
C LEU A 191 -4.16 -2.66 -4.98
N LYS A 192 -4.75 -3.01 -6.12
CA LYS A 192 -4.03 -3.30 -7.37
C LYS A 192 -4.37 -2.28 -8.44
N LEU A 193 -3.38 -1.51 -8.87
CA LEU A 193 -3.50 -0.53 -9.94
C LEU A 193 -3.62 -1.20 -11.31
N GLU A 194 -4.39 -0.57 -12.19
CA GLU A 194 -4.55 -0.99 -13.58
C GLU A 194 -3.35 -0.54 -14.42
N ASN A 195 -2.80 -1.45 -15.23
CA ASN A 195 -1.72 -1.19 -16.19
C ASN A 195 -0.44 -0.53 -15.63
N ALA A 196 -0.27 -0.52 -14.31
CA ALA A 196 0.89 0.06 -13.64
C ALA A 196 2.16 -0.78 -13.85
N LYS A 197 3.27 -0.11 -14.17
CA LYS A 197 4.60 -0.72 -14.36
C LYS A 197 5.69 0.26 -13.95
N ASN A 198 6.83 -0.27 -13.49
CA ASN A 198 8.03 0.52 -13.15
C ASN A 198 7.76 1.62 -12.12
N LEU A 199 6.79 1.42 -11.24
CA LEU A 199 6.52 2.37 -10.18
C LEU A 199 7.62 2.33 -9.11
N PRO A 200 8.03 3.49 -8.57
CA PRO A 200 8.95 3.51 -7.44
C PRO A 200 8.24 2.98 -6.20
N THR A 201 8.96 2.20 -5.38
CA THR A 201 8.40 1.48 -4.23
C THR A 201 9.06 1.90 -2.94
N VAL A 202 8.30 1.90 -1.85
CA VAL A 202 8.87 2.06 -0.51
C VAL A 202 9.67 0.83 -0.09
N ILE A 203 10.55 1.00 0.89
CA ILE A 203 11.13 -0.11 1.65
C ILE A 203 10.30 -0.30 2.91
N LEU A 204 9.88 -1.54 3.18
CA LEU A 204 9.18 -1.88 4.43
C LEU A 204 10.21 -2.23 5.50
N GLY A 205 10.21 -1.46 6.58
CA GLY A 205 11.10 -1.65 7.72
C GLY A 205 10.57 -2.72 8.68
N ASP A 206 11.06 -2.70 9.91
CA ASP A 206 10.59 -3.56 10.99
C ASP A 206 9.94 -2.70 12.08
N SER A 207 8.65 -2.93 12.35
CA SER A 207 7.96 -2.19 13.42
C SER A 207 8.32 -2.70 14.82
N ASP A 208 8.83 -3.93 14.94
CA ASP A 208 9.20 -4.51 16.23
C ASP A 208 10.56 -3.98 16.73
N SER A 209 11.34 -3.35 15.86
CA SER A 209 12.59 -2.68 16.23
C SER A 209 12.40 -1.25 16.74
N LEU A 210 11.18 -0.71 16.70
CA LEU A 210 10.89 0.65 17.17
C LEU A 210 11.10 0.77 18.68
N GLN A 211 11.61 1.93 19.10
CA GLN A 211 11.78 2.30 20.49
C GLN A 211 11.03 3.60 20.81
N LEU A 212 10.72 3.80 22.09
CA LEU A 212 10.12 5.05 22.54
C LEU A 212 11.10 6.21 22.30
N GLY A 213 10.59 7.30 21.72
CA GLY A 213 11.39 8.46 21.37
C GLY A 213 12.03 8.41 19.99
N ASP A 214 11.95 7.29 19.25
CA ASP A 214 12.42 7.22 17.87
C ASP A 214 11.76 8.31 17.03
N ASP A 215 12.57 9.09 16.31
CA ASP A 215 12.09 10.09 15.36
C ASP A 215 11.39 9.40 14.18
N ILE A 216 10.23 9.92 13.80
CA ILE A 216 9.42 9.41 12.70
C ILE A 216 8.89 10.56 11.83
N VAL A 217 8.48 10.19 10.63
CA VAL A 217 7.83 11.08 9.66
C VAL A 217 6.52 10.44 9.21
N ALA A 218 5.41 11.14 9.45
CA ALA A 218 4.12 10.80 8.88
C ALA A 218 3.93 11.56 7.56
N ILE A 219 3.53 10.86 6.51
CA ILE A 219 3.26 11.45 5.20
C ILE A 219 1.84 11.11 4.76
N GLY A 220 1.13 12.08 4.19
CA GLY A 220 -0.20 11.86 3.64
C GLY A 220 -0.81 13.09 2.95
N TYR A 221 -2.09 12.97 2.60
CA TYR A 221 -2.90 13.99 1.94
C TYR A 221 -4.04 14.44 2.85
N PRO A 222 -3.76 15.19 3.93
CA PRO A 222 -4.78 15.63 4.88
C PRO A 222 -5.85 16.46 4.17
N LEU A 223 -7.12 16.11 4.39
CA LEU A 223 -8.30 16.74 3.79
C LEU A 223 -8.29 16.76 2.25
N GLY A 224 -7.48 15.90 1.62
CA GLY A 224 -7.29 15.88 0.17
C GLY A 224 -6.44 17.03 -0.38
N LEU A 225 -5.86 17.84 0.50
CA LEU A 225 -4.92 18.91 0.18
C LEU A 225 -3.61 18.34 -0.38
N PRO A 226 -2.71 19.19 -0.92
CA PRO A 226 -1.38 18.75 -1.31
C PRO A 226 -0.66 17.96 -0.21
N ILE A 227 0.25 17.09 -0.65
CA ILE A 227 1.00 16.20 0.22
C ILE A 227 1.61 16.96 1.41
N THR A 228 1.48 16.38 2.59
CA THR A 228 1.98 16.94 3.85
C THR A 228 2.96 15.97 4.48
N VAL A 229 4.08 16.51 4.96
CA VAL A 229 5.12 15.79 5.68
C VAL A 229 5.17 16.33 7.09
N SER A 230 4.95 15.46 8.08
CA SER A 230 4.87 15.82 9.50
C SER A 230 5.88 15.03 10.32
N PHE A 231 6.63 15.73 11.18
CA PHE A 231 7.62 15.14 12.06
C PHE A 231 7.06 14.90 13.45
N GLY A 232 7.55 13.85 14.11
CA GLY A 232 7.28 13.56 15.50
C GLY A 232 8.15 12.40 15.97
N ASN A 233 7.72 11.74 17.03
CA ASN A 233 8.38 10.58 17.60
C ASN A 233 7.37 9.48 17.96
N VAL A 234 7.89 8.30 18.26
CA VAL A 234 7.14 7.20 18.87
C VAL A 234 6.88 7.51 20.34
N SER A 235 5.62 7.71 20.70
CA SER A 235 5.19 8.03 22.07
C SER A 235 4.97 6.79 22.92
N SER A 236 4.43 5.73 22.32
CA SER A 236 4.09 4.47 22.97
C SER A 236 3.97 3.35 21.94
N LEU A 237 4.18 2.11 22.37
CA LEU A 237 4.13 0.92 21.53
C LEU A 237 3.15 -0.09 22.11
N ASN A 238 2.56 -0.91 21.25
CA ASN A 238 1.66 -1.99 21.62
C ASN A 238 0.44 -1.55 22.45
N ILE A 239 -0.01 -0.31 22.26
CA ILE A 239 -1.19 0.18 22.95
C ILE A 239 -2.46 -0.41 22.32
N PRO A 240 -3.56 -0.59 23.10
CA PRO A 240 -4.81 -1.04 22.55
C PRO A 240 -5.28 -0.11 21.43
N GLY A 241 -5.53 -0.70 20.26
CA GLY A 241 -5.98 0.04 19.09
C GLY A 241 -7.36 0.65 19.31
N THR A 242 -7.62 1.72 18.58
CA THR A 242 -8.82 2.56 18.72
C THR A 242 -9.71 2.43 17.49
N LEU A 243 -10.95 2.92 17.59
CA LEU A 243 -11.91 2.99 16.47
C LEU A 243 -12.02 1.65 15.72
N TYR A 244 -11.44 1.59 14.52
CA TYR A 244 -11.47 0.46 13.59
C TYR A 244 -10.69 -0.77 14.06
N ARG A 245 -9.78 -0.61 15.04
CA ARG A 245 -8.81 -1.61 15.47
C ARG A 245 -8.92 -1.98 16.95
N THR A 246 -10.12 -1.90 17.52
CA THR A 246 -10.36 -2.25 18.94
C THR A 246 -9.77 -3.63 19.29
N GLY A 247 -8.85 -3.64 20.28
CA GLY A 247 -8.18 -4.86 20.74
C GLY A 247 -7.01 -5.33 19.87
N GLN A 248 -6.59 -4.57 18.86
CA GLN A 248 -5.30 -4.76 18.19
C GLN A 248 -4.20 -3.95 18.89
N LYS A 249 -2.95 -4.12 18.46
CA LYS A 249 -1.80 -3.35 18.97
C LYS A 249 -1.41 -2.27 17.97
N ASP A 250 -1.27 -1.06 18.45
CA ASP A 250 -0.91 0.10 17.64
C ASP A 250 0.35 0.81 18.15
N ILE A 251 0.92 1.64 17.28
CA ILE A 251 2.00 2.59 17.57
C ILE A 251 1.34 3.94 17.86
N GLN A 252 1.64 4.53 19.01
CA GLN A 252 1.27 5.92 19.30
C GLN A 252 2.39 6.84 18.84
N ILE A 253 2.04 7.92 18.16
CA ILE A 253 2.99 8.90 17.65
C ILE A 253 2.58 10.32 18.02
N THR A 254 3.56 11.21 18.08
CA THR A 254 3.32 12.66 18.22
C THR A 254 3.19 13.38 16.89
N ALA A 255 3.63 12.79 15.76
CA ALA A 255 3.55 13.45 14.46
C ALA A 255 2.10 13.81 14.12
N PRO A 256 1.80 15.08 13.80
CA PRO A 256 0.46 15.49 13.42
C PRO A 256 -0.07 14.73 12.21
N ILE A 257 -1.29 14.21 12.34
CA ILE A 257 -2.07 13.65 11.24
C ILE A 257 -3.50 14.17 11.35
N SER A 258 -4.19 14.19 10.20
CA SER A 258 -5.61 14.57 10.11
C SER A 258 -6.34 13.61 9.17
N SER A 259 -7.67 13.67 9.15
CA SER A 259 -8.49 12.99 8.12
C SER A 259 -7.88 13.18 6.73
N GLY A 260 -7.77 12.10 5.96
CA GLY A 260 -7.06 12.07 4.66
C GLY A 260 -5.60 11.60 4.73
N SER A 261 -4.95 11.68 5.91
CA SER A 261 -3.63 11.08 6.13
C SER A 261 -3.68 9.56 6.31
N SER A 262 -4.87 9.03 6.62
CA SER A 262 -5.13 7.61 6.82
C SER A 262 -4.72 6.79 5.59
N GLY A 263 -3.98 5.70 5.83
CA GLY A 263 -3.38 4.83 4.84
C GLY A 263 -1.98 5.27 4.38
N GLY A 264 -1.55 6.49 4.73
CA GLY A 264 -0.22 7.00 4.41
C GLY A 264 0.89 6.36 5.26
N PRO A 265 2.15 6.40 4.81
CA PRO A 265 3.24 5.76 5.52
C PRO A 265 3.68 6.55 6.76
N LEU A 266 4.07 5.81 7.79
CA LEU A 266 4.90 6.27 8.91
C LEU A 266 6.32 5.77 8.68
N ILE A 267 7.28 6.68 8.57
CA ILE A 267 8.65 6.40 8.10
C ILE A 267 9.66 6.67 9.22
N ASN A 268 10.62 5.78 9.41
CA ASN A 268 11.73 5.98 10.35
C ASN A 268 12.86 6.83 9.73
N MET A 269 13.87 7.19 10.51
CA MET A 269 15.00 7.98 10.00
C MET A 269 15.94 7.20 9.07
N TYR A 270 15.68 5.92 8.77
CA TYR A 270 16.38 5.16 7.73
C TYR A 270 15.66 5.23 6.38
N GLY A 271 14.48 5.86 6.32
CA GLY A 271 13.64 5.93 5.12
C GLY A 271 12.73 4.72 4.92
N ASP A 272 12.60 3.85 5.92
CA ASP A 272 11.72 2.69 5.85
C ASP A 272 10.34 2.98 6.41
N VAL A 273 9.31 2.42 5.79
CA VAL A 273 7.96 2.42 6.34
C VAL A 273 7.91 1.47 7.54
N VAL A 274 7.61 2.00 8.72
CA VAL A 274 7.47 1.28 9.99
C VAL A 274 6.03 1.24 10.49
N GLY A 275 5.13 2.02 9.86
CA GLY A 275 3.70 1.92 10.14
C GLY A 275 2.81 2.55 9.07
N ILE A 276 1.50 2.46 9.30
CA ILE A 276 0.45 3.01 8.43
C ILE A 276 -0.45 3.91 9.27
N ASN A 277 -0.46 5.22 8.98
CA ASN A 277 -1.24 6.22 9.72
C ASN A 277 -2.74 5.92 9.58
N TYR A 278 -3.57 6.04 10.62
CA TYR A 278 -5.01 5.77 10.47
C TYR A 278 -5.97 6.60 11.34
N SER A 279 -5.59 6.95 12.58
CA SER A 279 -6.52 7.54 13.56
C SER A 279 -5.84 8.54 14.49
N TYR A 280 -6.63 9.48 14.99
CA TYR A 280 -6.26 10.43 16.04
C TYR A 280 -7.41 10.54 17.05
N ILE A 281 -7.11 10.97 18.27
CA ILE A 281 -8.15 11.31 19.26
C ILE A 281 -8.54 12.78 19.07
N GLU A 282 -9.81 13.03 18.79
CA GLU A 282 -10.34 14.39 18.72
C GLU A 282 -10.11 15.13 20.04
N ASN A 283 -9.67 16.39 19.96
CA ASN A 283 -9.32 17.24 21.10
C ASN A 283 -8.16 16.73 21.99
N ALA A 284 -7.36 15.76 21.51
CA ALA A 284 -6.11 15.36 22.13
C ALA A 284 -4.93 15.71 21.21
N GLN A 285 -4.17 16.73 21.58
CA GLN A 285 -3.01 17.15 20.78
C GLN A 285 -1.92 16.07 20.79
N ASN A 286 -1.39 15.75 19.61
CA ASN A 286 -0.26 14.85 19.43
C ASN A 286 -0.47 13.43 20.02
N ILE A 287 -1.73 12.97 20.06
CA ILE A 287 -2.09 11.57 20.36
C ILE A 287 -2.67 10.95 19.10
N ASN A 288 -1.77 10.43 18.27
CA ASN A 288 -2.07 9.87 16.95
C ASN A 288 -1.63 8.41 16.89
N TYR A 289 -2.22 7.65 15.97
CA TYR A 289 -2.07 6.19 15.91
C TYR A 289 -1.67 5.73 14.52
N SER A 290 -0.78 4.74 14.51
CA SER A 290 -0.35 4.02 13.32
C SER A 290 -0.41 2.51 13.53
N ILE A 291 -0.73 1.80 12.46
CA ILE A 291 -0.70 0.34 12.39
C ILE A 291 0.75 -0.11 12.20
N PRO A 292 1.28 -1.07 12.98
CA PRO A 292 2.61 -1.61 12.76
C PRO A 292 2.78 -2.21 11.36
N VAL A 293 3.85 -1.87 10.64
CA VAL A 293 4.06 -2.36 9.26
C VAL A 293 4.16 -3.90 9.19
N ASN A 294 4.57 -4.55 10.27
CA ASN A 294 4.65 -6.02 10.30
C ASN A 294 3.28 -6.70 10.12
N GLU A 295 2.17 -6.02 10.43
CA GLU A 295 0.81 -6.51 10.16
C GLU A 295 0.50 -6.55 8.64
N LEU A 296 1.12 -5.66 7.86
CA LEU A 296 0.91 -5.57 6.42
C LEU A 296 1.69 -6.64 5.65
N LYS A 297 2.91 -6.97 6.09
CA LYS A 297 3.84 -7.85 5.34
C LYS A 297 3.22 -9.19 4.92
N PRO A 298 2.51 -9.95 5.78
CA PRO A 298 1.90 -11.22 5.39
C PRO A 298 0.84 -11.09 4.29
N MET A 299 0.19 -9.93 4.19
CA MET A 299 -0.86 -9.68 3.20
C MET A 299 -0.32 -9.52 1.77
N LEU A 300 0.97 -9.18 1.63
CA LEU A 300 1.60 -8.92 0.33
C LEU A 300 1.86 -10.20 -0.48
N ALA A 301 1.80 -11.37 0.15
CA ALA A 301 1.94 -12.65 -0.53
C ALA A 301 0.65 -13.08 -1.29
N SER A 302 -0.48 -12.40 -1.09
CA SER A 302 -1.74 -12.71 -1.75
C SER A 302 -1.72 -12.32 -3.23
N ALA A 303 -2.15 -13.24 -4.10
CA ALA A 303 -2.24 -13.03 -5.55
C ALA A 303 -3.68 -12.93 -6.09
N SER A 304 -4.70 -13.15 -5.24
CA SER A 304 -6.10 -13.13 -5.71
C SER A 304 -6.68 -11.71 -5.66
N ILE A 305 -6.91 -11.11 -6.82
CA ILE A 305 -7.57 -9.81 -6.93
C ILE A 305 -9.08 -10.02 -6.78
N LYS A 306 -9.66 -9.40 -5.75
CA LYS A 306 -11.11 -9.32 -5.54
C LYS A 306 -11.61 -7.97 -6.02
N LYS A 307 -12.79 -7.93 -6.65
CA LYS A 307 -13.37 -6.66 -7.07
C LYS A 307 -13.90 -5.90 -5.85
N LEU A 308 -13.86 -4.56 -5.91
CA LEU A 308 -14.34 -3.70 -4.81
C LEU A 308 -15.77 -4.06 -4.33
N PRO A 309 -16.76 -4.39 -5.20
CA PRO A 309 -18.09 -4.82 -4.77
C PRO A 309 -18.12 -6.09 -3.95
N ASP A 310 -17.22 -7.04 -4.22
CA ASP A 310 -17.19 -8.32 -3.51
C ASP A 310 -16.76 -8.15 -2.05
N ILE A 311 -16.18 -6.99 -1.73
CA ILE A 311 -15.63 -6.62 -0.43
C ILE A 311 -16.60 -5.71 0.31
N VAL A 312 -17.20 -4.75 -0.40
CA VAL A 312 -18.14 -3.78 0.14
C VAL A 312 -19.55 -4.39 0.18
N LYS A 313 -19.90 -5.05 1.29
CA LYS A 313 -21.24 -5.63 1.51
C LYS A 313 -22.33 -4.62 1.87
N LYS A 314 -22.00 -3.32 1.95
CA LYS A 314 -22.94 -2.26 2.29
C LYS A 314 -23.59 -1.74 1.02
N VAL A 315 -24.78 -2.25 0.71
CA VAL A 315 -25.66 -1.65 -0.29
C VAL A 315 -25.97 -0.21 0.16
N TYR A 316 -25.79 0.77 -0.73
CA TYR A 316 -26.26 2.13 -0.48
C TYR A 316 -27.79 2.10 -0.53
N PRO A 317 -28.52 2.33 0.58
CA PRO A 317 -29.97 2.18 0.63
C PRO A 317 -30.75 3.19 -0.24
N SER A 318 -30.06 4.03 -1.00
CA SER A 318 -30.58 5.22 -1.66
C SER A 318 -30.16 5.36 -3.14
N MET A 319 -29.62 4.30 -3.77
CA MET A 319 -29.29 4.37 -5.20
C MET A 319 -30.55 4.42 -6.08
N ASN A 320 -30.63 5.39 -6.98
CA ASN A 320 -31.57 5.37 -8.09
C ASN A 320 -31.07 4.49 -9.26
N TYR A 321 -31.91 4.29 -10.29
CA TYR A 321 -31.59 3.44 -11.44
C TYR A 321 -30.25 3.77 -12.12
N ALA A 322 -30.05 5.06 -12.45
CA ALA A 322 -28.85 5.51 -13.14
C ALA A 322 -27.57 5.30 -12.31
N GLN A 323 -27.72 5.35 -10.99
CA GLN A 323 -26.66 5.12 -10.02
C GLN A 323 -26.29 3.64 -9.90
N LEU A 324 -27.28 2.74 -9.90
CA LEU A 324 -27.05 1.29 -9.88
C LEU A 324 -26.45 0.79 -11.20
N GLU A 325 -26.90 1.31 -12.34
CA GLU A 325 -26.36 0.96 -13.66
C GLU A 325 -24.87 1.35 -13.78
N LYS A 326 -24.53 2.57 -13.34
CA LYS A 326 -23.12 3.01 -13.25
C LYS A 326 -22.30 2.10 -12.34
N TYR A 327 -22.81 1.76 -11.15
CA TYR A 327 -22.13 0.86 -10.22
C TYR A 327 -21.79 -0.49 -10.85
N ILE A 328 -22.74 -1.11 -11.57
CA ILE A 328 -22.55 -2.40 -12.22
C ILE A 328 -21.55 -2.28 -13.39
N PHE A 329 -21.68 -1.26 -14.23
CA PHE A 329 -20.79 -1.04 -15.38
C PHE A 329 -19.33 -0.83 -14.94
N PHE A 330 -19.10 -0.02 -13.92
CA PHE A 330 -17.74 0.29 -13.44
C PHE A 330 -17.05 -0.92 -12.82
N ASN A 331 -17.77 -1.72 -12.05
CA ASN A 331 -17.15 -2.82 -11.33
C ASN A 331 -17.11 -4.15 -12.12
N TYR A 332 -17.89 -4.24 -13.19
CA TYR A 332 -17.92 -5.41 -14.06
C TYR A 332 -17.81 -5.01 -15.54
N PRO A 333 -16.67 -4.45 -15.98
CA PRO A 333 -16.51 -3.84 -17.30
C PRO A 333 -16.63 -4.82 -18.48
N ASP A 334 -16.52 -6.13 -18.24
CA ASP A 334 -16.76 -7.18 -19.24
C ASP A 334 -18.25 -7.32 -19.64
N LYS A 335 -19.13 -6.55 -19.00
CA LYS A 335 -20.60 -6.64 -19.14
C LYS A 335 -21.15 -5.39 -19.81
N LYS A 336 -22.00 -5.55 -20.82
CA LYS A 336 -22.52 -4.44 -21.64
C LYS A 336 -23.90 -3.99 -21.15
N SER A 337 -24.24 -2.72 -21.39
CA SER A 337 -25.56 -2.11 -21.09
C SER A 337 -26.76 -2.87 -21.70
N GLY A 338 -26.54 -3.75 -22.69
CA GLY A 338 -27.57 -4.64 -23.25
C GLY A 338 -27.77 -5.98 -22.52
N ASP A 339 -26.95 -6.31 -21.51
CA ASP A 339 -27.04 -7.58 -20.78
C ASP A 339 -28.04 -7.53 -19.60
N TYR A 340 -28.56 -6.35 -19.28
CA TYR A 340 -29.51 -6.10 -18.19
C TYR A 340 -30.50 -5.01 -18.61
N THR A 341 -31.77 -5.18 -18.29
CA THR A 341 -32.78 -4.11 -18.38
C THR A 341 -33.40 -4.02 -17.00
N PHE A 342 -33.22 -2.89 -16.29
CA PHE A 342 -34.14 -2.59 -15.18
C PHE A 342 -35.08 -1.52 -15.68
N SER A 343 -36.36 -1.82 -15.59
CA SER A 343 -37.40 -0.90 -15.94
C SER A 343 -38.23 -0.64 -14.69
N PHE A 344 -38.04 0.54 -14.09
CA PHE A 344 -39.02 1.10 -13.14
C PHE A 344 -40.18 1.67 -13.95
N THR A 345 -40.84 0.83 -14.74
CA THR A 345 -41.58 1.39 -15.88
C THR A 345 -42.84 2.10 -15.46
N ASN A 346 -43.46 1.76 -14.33
CA ASN A 346 -44.74 2.36 -13.96
C ASN A 346 -44.98 2.33 -12.45
N ILE A 347 -45.22 3.49 -11.84
CA ILE A 347 -46.13 3.57 -10.69
C ILE A 347 -47.52 3.35 -11.30
N VAL A 348 -47.97 2.09 -11.33
CA VAL A 348 -49.36 1.81 -11.74
C VAL A 348 -50.23 1.97 -10.51
N ILE A 349 -51.12 2.95 -10.54
CA ILE A 349 -52.26 3.00 -9.63
C ILE A 349 -53.29 2.05 -10.23
N ILE A 350 -53.47 0.87 -9.62
CA ILE A 350 -54.50 -0.07 -10.03
C ILE A 350 -55.73 0.20 -9.16
N ASP A 351 -56.71 0.92 -9.71
CA ASP A 351 -58.06 0.97 -9.15
C ASP A 351 -58.75 -0.34 -9.50
N SER A 352 -58.98 -1.18 -8.49
CA SER A 352 -59.60 -2.49 -8.67
C SER A 352 -61.05 -2.54 -8.18
N GLY A 353 -61.65 -1.39 -7.84
CA GLY A 353 -63.07 -1.22 -7.48
C GLY A 353 -63.55 -1.93 -6.20
N ASN A 354 -62.85 -2.97 -5.73
CA ASN A 354 -63.23 -3.80 -4.58
C ASN A 354 -62.04 -4.08 -3.61
N GLN A 355 -60.85 -3.51 -3.85
CA GLN A 355 -59.70 -3.55 -2.95
C GLN A 355 -59.07 -2.15 -2.81
N PRO A 356 -58.32 -1.88 -1.72
CA PRO A 356 -57.56 -0.64 -1.57
C PRO A 356 -56.69 -0.36 -2.80
N ASP A 357 -56.59 0.90 -3.21
CA ASP A 357 -55.82 1.32 -4.40
C ASP A 357 -54.37 0.84 -4.24
N VAL A 358 -53.94 -0.05 -5.15
CA VAL A 358 -52.59 -0.62 -5.10
C VAL A 358 -51.67 0.27 -5.92
N VAL A 359 -50.62 0.79 -5.28
CA VAL A 359 -49.50 1.42 -5.96
C VAL A 359 -48.43 0.35 -6.15
N GLY A 360 -48.33 -0.18 -7.37
CA GLY A 360 -47.32 -1.19 -7.69
C GLY A 360 -45.96 -0.56 -7.99
N VAL A 361 -44.90 -1.04 -7.30
CA VAL A 361 -43.50 -0.80 -7.69
C VAL A 361 -42.96 -2.09 -8.29
N TYR A 362 -42.82 -2.10 -9.62
CA TYR A 362 -42.35 -3.27 -10.36
C TYR A 362 -40.83 -3.19 -10.51
N LEU A 363 -40.14 -4.27 -10.12
CA LEU A 363 -38.73 -4.48 -10.44
C LEU A 363 -38.67 -5.49 -11.58
N ASP A 364 -38.54 -5.00 -12.81
CA ASP A 364 -38.30 -5.84 -13.99
C ASP A 364 -36.85 -6.37 -13.95
N LEU A 365 -36.68 -7.68 -13.81
CA LEU A 365 -35.39 -8.34 -13.71
C LEU A 365 -35.27 -9.37 -14.83
N ASN A 366 -35.06 -8.95 -16.07
CA ASN A 366 -35.07 -9.82 -17.26
C ASN A 366 -33.95 -10.91 -17.34
N SER A 367 -33.27 -11.28 -16.26
CA SER A 367 -32.39 -12.47 -16.27
C SER A 367 -32.41 -13.28 -14.97
N SER A 368 -32.66 -14.58 -15.10
CA SER A 368 -32.89 -15.54 -14.01
C SER A 368 -31.72 -15.71 -13.04
N LYS A 369 -30.48 -15.46 -13.47
CA LYS A 369 -29.27 -15.68 -12.66
C LYS A 369 -29.00 -14.57 -11.63
N TYR A 370 -29.56 -13.37 -11.83
CA TYR A 370 -29.26 -12.20 -10.99
C TYR A 370 -30.43 -11.82 -10.08
N ALA A 371 -31.63 -12.31 -10.40
CA ALA A 371 -32.79 -12.19 -9.53
C ALA A 371 -32.55 -12.81 -8.15
N GLU A 372 -31.84 -13.94 -8.06
CA GLU A 372 -31.55 -14.61 -6.77
C GLU A 372 -30.58 -13.82 -5.88
N ILE A 373 -29.59 -13.13 -6.47
CA ILE A 373 -28.64 -12.29 -5.73
C ILE A 373 -29.37 -11.06 -5.18
N LEU A 374 -30.13 -10.38 -6.04
CA LEU A 374 -30.92 -9.21 -5.63
C LEU A 374 -31.97 -9.59 -4.57
N LEU A 375 -32.56 -10.79 -4.68
CA LEU A 375 -33.47 -11.35 -3.69
C LEU A 375 -32.80 -11.58 -2.34
N ALA A 376 -31.63 -12.23 -2.34
CA ALA A 376 -30.86 -12.44 -1.11
C ALA A 376 -30.46 -11.11 -0.45
N GLU A 377 -30.18 -10.08 -1.24
CA GLU A 377 -29.84 -8.73 -0.76
C GLU A 377 -31.07 -7.97 -0.22
N LEU A 378 -32.22 -8.02 -0.88
CA LEU A 378 -33.48 -7.45 -0.38
C LEU A 378 -33.90 -8.13 0.92
N GLU A 379 -33.79 -9.45 0.99
CA GLU A 379 -34.07 -10.24 2.18
C GLU A 379 -33.05 -10.02 3.31
N GLY A 380 -31.79 -9.71 2.96
CA GLY A 380 -30.74 -9.36 3.92
C GLY A 380 -30.87 -7.96 4.50
N ASN A 381 -31.59 -7.05 3.84
CA ASN A 381 -31.70 -5.63 4.18
C ASN A 381 -33.14 -5.17 4.48
N LYS A 382 -34.00 -6.06 4.99
CA LYS A 382 -35.45 -5.81 5.18
C LYS A 382 -35.81 -4.47 5.81
N LYS A 383 -35.13 -4.09 6.91
CA LYS A 383 -35.43 -2.84 7.64
C LYS A 383 -35.21 -1.58 6.80
N GLU A 384 -34.18 -1.58 5.95
CA GLU A 384 -33.90 -0.43 5.08
C GLU A 384 -34.84 -0.41 3.87
N VAL A 385 -35.20 -1.58 3.34
CA VAL A 385 -36.23 -1.69 2.30
C VAL A 385 -37.58 -1.19 2.82
N GLU A 386 -37.95 -1.55 4.05
CA GLU A 386 -39.17 -1.05 4.72
C GLU A 386 -39.14 0.47 4.90
N LYS A 387 -38.01 1.04 5.35
CA LYS A 387 -37.83 2.49 5.49
C LYS A 387 -37.93 3.23 4.16
N TRP A 388 -37.31 2.70 3.10
CA TRP A 388 -37.41 3.26 1.75
C TRP A 388 -38.86 3.27 1.26
N ILE A 389 -39.62 2.21 1.56
CA ILE A 389 -41.03 2.12 1.20
C ILE A 389 -41.91 3.05 2.04
N ASP A 390 -41.58 3.30 3.31
CA ASP A 390 -42.23 4.34 4.12
C ASP A 390 -42.13 5.73 3.47
N GLU A 391 -40.99 6.05 2.86
CA GLU A 391 -40.81 7.32 2.14
C GLU A 391 -41.69 7.39 0.88
N ILE A 392 -41.81 6.28 0.13
CA ILE A 392 -42.71 6.18 -1.02
C ILE A 392 -44.16 6.33 -0.55
N TYR A 393 -44.57 5.58 0.46
CA TYR A 393 -45.90 5.62 1.03
C TYR A 393 -46.26 7.02 1.51
N SER A 394 -45.35 7.71 2.21
CA SER A 394 -45.54 9.09 2.67
C SER A 394 -45.78 10.07 1.52
N LYS A 395 -45.04 9.92 0.41
CA LYS A 395 -45.23 10.73 -0.80
C LYS A 395 -46.58 10.48 -1.47
N VAL A 396 -47.04 9.23 -1.50
CA VAL A 396 -48.35 8.91 -2.09
C VAL A 396 -49.49 9.42 -1.19
N LYS A 397 -49.39 9.26 0.13
CA LYS A 397 -50.38 9.81 1.08
C LYS A 397 -50.47 11.34 1.06
N ALA A 398 -49.39 12.03 0.68
CA ALA A 398 -49.42 13.47 0.47
C ALA A 398 -50.26 13.89 -0.75
N ILE A 399 -50.46 12.98 -1.72
CA ILE A 399 -51.26 13.21 -2.93
C ILE A 399 -52.73 12.84 -2.68
N ASP A 400 -52.99 11.70 -2.01
CA ASP A 400 -54.33 11.27 -1.61
C ASP A 400 -54.35 10.78 -0.15
N PRO A 401 -54.71 11.66 0.81
CA PRO A 401 -54.66 11.33 2.24
C PRO A 401 -55.70 10.29 2.69
N HIS A 402 -56.83 10.21 1.99
CA HIS A 402 -58.04 9.53 2.45
C HIS A 402 -58.16 8.08 1.96
N LYS A 403 -57.29 7.64 1.05
CA LYS A 403 -57.32 6.28 0.50
C LYS A 403 -56.32 5.35 1.17
N ASP A 404 -56.71 4.10 1.40
CA ASP A 404 -55.78 3.05 1.83
C ASP A 404 -54.92 2.61 0.64
N ILE A 405 -53.60 2.67 0.79
CA ILE A 405 -52.64 2.44 -0.28
C ILE A 405 -51.66 1.34 0.12
N TYR A 406 -51.40 0.42 -0.79
CA TYR A 406 -50.39 -0.62 -0.64
C TYR A 406 -49.30 -0.46 -1.68
N VAL A 407 -48.05 -0.50 -1.23
CA VAL A 407 -46.84 -0.63 -2.05
C VAL A 407 -46.51 -2.11 -2.20
N HIS A 408 -46.51 -2.60 -3.43
CA HIS A 408 -46.03 -3.95 -3.74
C HIS A 408 -44.64 -3.86 -4.35
N VAL A 409 -43.68 -4.60 -3.80
CA VAL A 409 -42.43 -4.92 -4.49
C VAL A 409 -42.60 -6.30 -5.09
N ALA A 410 -42.58 -6.34 -6.41
CA ALA A 410 -42.74 -7.58 -7.15
C ALA A 410 -41.67 -7.71 -8.23
N LEU A 411 -41.23 -8.94 -8.40
CA LEU A 411 -40.37 -9.32 -9.50
C LEU A 411 -41.23 -9.60 -10.72
N TYR A 412 -40.80 -9.02 -11.82
CA TYR A 412 -41.42 -9.18 -13.12
C TYR A 412 -40.41 -9.73 -14.10
N TRP A 413 -40.84 -10.70 -14.89
CA TRP A 413 -40.05 -11.30 -15.96
C TRP A 413 -40.91 -11.44 -17.21
N SER A 414 -40.31 -11.21 -18.38
CA SER A 414 -40.97 -11.42 -19.67
C SER A 414 -40.22 -12.41 -20.54
N PHE A 415 -40.96 -13.29 -21.20
CA PHE A 415 -40.43 -14.39 -22.01
C PHE A 415 -41.19 -14.49 -23.33
N TYR A 416 -40.48 -14.68 -24.43
CA TYR A 416 -41.11 -14.95 -25.74
C TYR A 416 -41.80 -16.31 -25.80
N THR A 417 -41.41 -17.24 -24.95
CA THR A 417 -41.99 -18.58 -24.86
C THR A 417 -42.41 -18.87 -23.43
N ARG A 418 -43.40 -19.75 -23.24
CA ARG A 418 -43.92 -20.05 -21.90
C ARG A 418 -42.81 -20.64 -21.03
N PRO A 419 -42.46 -20.01 -19.90
CA PRO A 419 -41.43 -20.51 -19.00
C PRO A 419 -41.88 -21.84 -18.35
N GLN A 420 -40.98 -22.82 -18.34
CA GLN A 420 -41.21 -24.15 -17.77
C GLN A 420 -41.04 -24.13 -16.24
N GLY A 421 -41.82 -24.93 -15.51
CA GLY A 421 -41.74 -25.04 -14.05
C GLY A 421 -42.60 -24.04 -13.26
N TYR A 422 -43.43 -23.24 -13.93
CA TYR A 422 -44.35 -22.27 -13.31
C TYR A 422 -45.81 -22.66 -13.53
N THR A 423 -46.66 -22.44 -12.52
CA THR A 423 -48.10 -22.70 -12.61
C THR A 423 -48.80 -21.70 -13.54
N ASN A 424 -50.04 -21.99 -13.95
CA ASN A 424 -50.86 -21.08 -14.77
C ASN A 424 -51.24 -19.77 -14.05
N GLN A 425 -51.09 -19.72 -12.72
CA GLN A 425 -51.29 -18.50 -11.94
C GLN A 425 -50.00 -17.66 -11.83
N GLU A 426 -48.83 -18.28 -11.96
CA GLU A 426 -47.53 -17.62 -11.85
C GLU A 426 -47.01 -17.10 -13.19
N ALA A 427 -47.34 -17.78 -14.30
CA ALA A 427 -46.96 -17.37 -15.65
C ALA A 427 -48.21 -17.17 -16.51
N TYR A 428 -48.49 -15.94 -16.92
CA TYR A 428 -49.63 -15.59 -17.78
C TYR A 428 -49.15 -15.05 -19.13
N TYR A 429 -49.94 -15.26 -20.19
CA TYR A 429 -49.65 -14.66 -21.49
C TYR A 429 -50.30 -13.28 -21.56
N ASN A 430 -49.51 -12.24 -21.80
CA ASN A 430 -50.00 -10.88 -21.96
C ASN A 430 -50.26 -10.61 -23.46
N PRO A 431 -51.53 -10.47 -23.87
CA PRO A 431 -51.88 -10.28 -25.27
C PRO A 431 -51.44 -8.93 -25.84
N ASN A 432 -51.20 -7.93 -24.99
CA ASN A 432 -50.77 -6.59 -25.40
C ASN A 432 -49.28 -6.56 -25.74
N THR A 433 -48.44 -7.21 -24.92
CA THR A 433 -46.99 -7.29 -25.12
C THR A 433 -46.58 -8.48 -25.99
N LYS A 434 -47.48 -9.44 -26.21
CA LYS A 434 -47.25 -10.73 -26.89
C LYS A 434 -46.15 -11.57 -26.24
N MET A 435 -45.99 -11.43 -24.92
CA MET A 435 -45.01 -12.17 -24.13
C MET A 435 -45.68 -12.95 -23.00
N TRP A 436 -45.04 -14.02 -22.58
CA TRP A 436 -45.34 -14.71 -21.32
C TRP A 436 -44.69 -13.95 -20.17
N GLU A 437 -45.46 -13.64 -19.15
CA GLU A 437 -45.04 -12.79 -18.05
C GLU A 437 -45.17 -13.57 -16.74
N ILE A 438 -44.14 -13.48 -15.90
CA ILE A 438 -44.18 -14.00 -14.53
C ILE A 438 -44.23 -12.82 -13.57
N TYR A 439 -45.14 -12.89 -12.60
CA TYR A 439 -45.26 -11.92 -11.52
C TYR A 439 -45.10 -12.61 -10.16
N LYS A 440 -44.05 -12.26 -9.42
CA LYS A 440 -43.84 -12.77 -8.06
C LYS A 440 -43.74 -11.61 -7.06
N VAL A 441 -44.77 -11.46 -6.23
CA VAL A 441 -44.76 -10.50 -5.11
C VAL A 441 -43.75 -10.98 -4.07
N LYS A 442 -42.88 -10.08 -3.62
CA LYS A 442 -41.87 -10.35 -2.59
C LYS A 442 -42.11 -9.58 -1.31
N LEU A 443 -42.75 -8.41 -1.43
CA LEU A 443 -43.16 -7.61 -0.30
C LEU A 443 -44.48 -6.93 -0.60
N LYS A 444 -45.40 -7.01 0.36
CA LYS A 444 -46.57 -6.14 0.45
C LYS A 444 -46.38 -5.24 1.66
N TYR A 445 -46.44 -3.94 1.44
CA TYR A 445 -46.25 -2.94 2.47
C TYR A 445 -47.38 -1.91 2.36
N GLY A 446 -48.15 -1.72 3.41
CA GLY A 446 -49.19 -0.69 3.43
C GLY A 446 -49.64 -0.41 4.85
N TYR A 447 -50.76 0.28 4.97
CA TYR A 447 -51.39 0.48 6.26
C TYR A 447 -52.81 -0.07 6.23
N LYS A 448 -53.17 -0.81 7.27
CA LYS A 448 -54.53 -1.27 7.52
C LYS A 448 -54.98 -0.70 8.86
N ASN A 449 -56.05 0.09 8.86
CA ASN A 449 -56.55 0.77 10.06
C ASN A 449 -55.46 1.63 10.77
N ASN A 450 -54.68 2.41 10.02
CA ASN A 450 -53.58 3.24 10.53
C ASN A 450 -52.45 2.48 11.26
N LYS A 451 -52.29 1.18 10.99
CA LYS A 451 -51.13 0.40 11.44
C LYS A 451 -50.37 -0.16 10.24
N PRO A 452 -49.03 -0.19 10.27
CA PRO A 452 -48.24 -0.84 9.23
C PRO A 452 -48.68 -2.31 9.07
N ASP A 453 -48.95 -2.71 7.84
CA ASP A 453 -49.27 -4.07 7.41
C ASP A 453 -48.18 -4.50 6.42
N ILE A 454 -47.18 -5.22 6.94
CA ILE A 454 -45.96 -5.60 6.24
C ILE A 454 -45.93 -7.12 6.12
N THR A 455 -45.95 -7.62 4.89
CA THR A 455 -45.87 -9.05 4.60
C THR A 455 -44.77 -9.33 3.58
N TRP A 456 -43.74 -10.06 4.02
CA TRP A 456 -42.70 -10.61 3.15
C TRP A 456 -43.09 -12.00 2.67
N TYR A 457 -43.01 -12.23 1.36
CA TYR A 457 -43.37 -13.51 0.72
C TYR A 457 -42.09 -14.27 0.30
N LYS A 458 -42.09 -15.60 0.47
CA LYS A 458 -40.96 -16.47 0.10
C LYS A 458 -40.90 -16.74 -1.41
#